data_AF-A0A1G2ZNA5-F1
#
_entry.id   AF-A0A1G2ZNA5-F1
#
_cell.length_a   1.000
_cell.length_b   1.000
_cell.length_c   1.000
_cell.angle_alpha   90.00
_cell.angle_beta   90.00
_cell.angle_gamma   90.00
#
_symmetry.space_group_name_H-M   'P 1'
#
loop_
_entity.id
_entity.type
_entity.pdbx_description
1 polymer ?
#
loop_
_entity_poly.entity_id
_entity_poly.type
_entity_poly.pdbx_seq_one_letter_code
_entity_poly.pdbx_strand_id
1 'polypeptide(L)'
;MASLLPNISLPDDDKTIKEYEKKLSSIKSDDVEGHYKLGLWCEGKKLDDLAKKEFERAISINLNHKGAREKLGYINKNGKWVPKDYDKFVKAAKDGIHIPDDSKLDAVASSTNAKEAIEWIKNRENWTTVLLHLYDKLGLFFEDLDVKISVSSANKGGWGGQGGGVKGKGSLEIWLGSSGNNTIDGLRHSIIHEMTHVYFSGFGPSWMNEGLAKYVEDSPDGIMYFILTKTEPKKAGEAYPHYEANYGRGYLFWTYINQQFGAQTVKDFAKNRVNGSDYKEAIQKATSVEWEKLINDELEWTKSNWKNVAKKNGMPVK
;
A
#
# COMPACT_ATOMS: atom_id res chain seq x y z
N MET A 1 -7.01 28.23 14.74
CA MET A 1 -7.54 26.99 14.13
C MET A 1 -6.44 26.42 13.27
N ALA A 2 -5.92 25.24 13.60
CA ALA A 2 -4.93 24.58 12.78
C ALA A 2 -5.55 24.19 11.44
N SER A 3 -4.84 24.46 10.33
CA SER A 3 -5.20 23.98 8.99
C SER A 3 -5.50 22.47 9.06
N LEU A 4 -6.70 22.07 8.62
CA LEU A 4 -7.12 20.67 8.50
C LEU A 4 -6.59 20.00 7.22
N LEU A 5 -5.82 20.74 6.40
CA LEU A 5 -5.29 20.25 5.14
C LEU A 5 -3.76 20.23 5.19
N PRO A 6 -3.15 19.04 5.11
CA PRO A 6 -1.72 18.95 5.00
C PRO A 6 -1.28 19.03 3.52
N ASN A 7 -0.04 19.46 3.29
CA ASN A 7 0.56 19.99 2.04
C ASN A 7 0.08 19.29 0.75
N ILE A 8 -0.87 19.93 0.07
CA ILE A 8 -1.16 19.76 -1.35
C ILE A 8 -0.40 20.89 -2.07
N SER A 9 0.04 20.69 -3.32
CA SER A 9 0.45 21.82 -4.17
C SER A 9 -0.80 22.66 -4.44
N LEU A 10 -1.06 23.63 -3.55
CA LEU A 10 -2.20 24.53 -3.69
C LEU A 10 -1.87 25.51 -4.82
N PRO A 11 -2.81 25.79 -5.74
CA PRO A 11 -2.72 27.01 -6.53
C PRO A 11 -2.64 28.22 -5.60
N ASP A 12 -1.91 29.26 -5.99
CA ASP A 12 -1.63 30.50 -5.22
C ASP A 12 -2.88 31.29 -4.75
N ASP A 13 -4.10 30.78 -4.91
CA ASP A 13 -5.33 31.47 -4.53
C ASP A 13 -5.95 30.91 -3.24
N ASP A 14 -5.46 31.41 -2.11
CA ASP A 14 -5.93 31.20 -0.73
C ASP A 14 -7.48 31.26 -0.61
N LYS A 15 -8.15 32.05 -1.47
CA LYS A 15 -9.61 32.14 -1.52
C LYS A 15 -10.29 30.85 -1.97
N THR A 16 -9.76 30.18 -2.99
CA THR A 16 -10.36 28.96 -3.57
C THR A 16 -10.24 27.80 -2.58
N ILE A 17 -9.14 27.72 -1.84
CA ILE A 17 -8.93 26.71 -0.80
C ILE A 17 -9.85 26.96 0.41
N LYS A 18 -10.00 28.21 0.86
CA LYS A 18 -10.98 28.57 1.90
C LYS A 18 -12.41 28.21 1.49
N GLU A 19 -12.76 28.39 0.22
CA GLU A 19 -14.07 27.99 -0.30
C GLU A 19 -14.26 26.47 -0.28
N TYR A 20 -13.22 25.71 -0.65
CA TYR A 20 -13.20 24.26 -0.53
C TYR A 20 -13.42 23.80 0.92
N GLU A 21 -12.68 24.35 1.89
CA GLU A 21 -12.81 24.01 3.31
C GLU A 21 -14.21 24.33 3.86
N LYS A 22 -14.78 25.46 3.45
CA LYS A 22 -16.15 25.83 3.82
C LYS A 22 -17.18 24.85 3.25
N LYS A 23 -17.02 24.44 1.99
CA LYS A 23 -17.91 23.43 1.37
C LYS A 23 -17.76 22.09 2.08
N LEU A 24 -16.54 21.67 2.34
CA LEU A 24 -16.25 20.41 3.04
C LEU A 24 -16.85 20.38 4.45
N SER A 25 -16.76 21.46 5.22
CA SER A 25 -17.33 21.53 6.57
C SER A 25 -18.86 21.48 6.61
N SER A 26 -19.52 21.71 5.47
CA SER A 26 -20.98 21.61 5.32
C SER A 26 -21.45 20.21 4.89
N ILE A 27 -20.52 19.30 4.58
CA ILE A 27 -20.79 17.93 4.11
C ILE A 27 -20.56 16.97 5.28
N LYS A 28 -21.49 16.03 5.49
CA LYS A 28 -21.29 14.96 6.48
C LYS A 28 -20.28 13.95 5.95
N SER A 29 -19.52 13.33 6.85
CA SER A 29 -18.48 12.36 6.47
C SER A 29 -19.01 11.11 5.73
N ASP A 30 -20.30 10.83 5.81
CA ASP A 30 -20.99 9.72 5.16
C ASP A 30 -21.92 10.16 4.00
N ASP A 31 -21.89 11.44 3.63
CA ASP A 31 -22.68 11.97 2.52
C ASP A 31 -21.96 11.72 1.18
N VAL A 32 -22.25 10.56 0.59
CA VAL A 32 -21.70 10.12 -0.71
C VAL A 32 -21.87 11.19 -1.80
N GLU A 33 -23.08 11.74 -1.93
CA GLU A 33 -23.41 12.70 -2.99
C GLU A 33 -22.84 14.08 -2.72
N GLY A 34 -22.76 14.48 -1.45
CA GLY A 34 -22.05 15.69 -1.02
C GLY A 34 -20.58 15.64 -1.44
N HIS A 35 -19.89 14.55 -1.12
CA HIS A 35 -18.50 14.33 -1.53
C HIS A 35 -18.34 14.27 -3.05
N TYR A 36 -19.20 13.53 -3.77
CA TYR A 36 -19.16 13.49 -5.23
C TYR A 36 -19.33 14.88 -5.87
N LYS A 37 -20.32 15.67 -5.42
CA LYS A 37 -20.56 17.03 -5.93
C LYS A 37 -19.42 17.99 -5.59
N LEU A 38 -18.80 17.86 -4.42
CA LEU A 38 -17.60 18.63 -4.08
C LEU A 38 -16.45 18.28 -5.01
N GLY A 39 -16.25 17.00 -5.32
CA GLY A 39 -15.26 16.55 -6.30
C GLY A 39 -15.48 17.18 -7.67
N LEU A 40 -16.73 17.17 -8.18
CA LEU A 40 -17.08 17.85 -9.44
C LEU A 40 -16.80 19.36 -9.41
N TRP A 41 -17.07 20.02 -8.28
CA TRP A 41 -16.75 21.44 -8.11
C TRP A 41 -15.24 21.67 -8.13
N CYS A 42 -14.45 20.81 -7.48
CA CYS A 42 -13.00 20.87 -7.50
C CYS A 42 -12.44 20.71 -8.92
N GLU A 43 -12.94 19.76 -9.72
CA GLU A 43 -12.56 19.62 -11.13
C GLU A 43 -12.85 20.91 -11.92
N GLY A 44 -14.04 21.50 -11.74
CA GLY A 44 -14.41 22.77 -12.37
C GLY A 44 -13.50 23.94 -11.98
N LYS A 45 -12.81 23.83 -10.84
CA LYS A 45 -11.81 24.79 -10.34
C LYS A 45 -10.37 24.39 -10.66
N LYS A 46 -10.15 23.29 -11.39
CA LYS A 46 -8.82 22.70 -11.68
C LYS A 46 -8.03 22.34 -10.42
N LEU A 47 -8.75 21.92 -9.37
CA LEU A 47 -8.20 21.43 -8.12
C LEU A 47 -8.15 19.89 -8.18
N ASP A 48 -7.36 19.36 -9.10
CA ASP A 48 -7.44 17.94 -9.50
C ASP A 48 -7.17 16.97 -8.34
N ASP A 49 -6.22 17.29 -7.46
CA ASP A 49 -5.92 16.47 -6.26
C ASP A 49 -7.07 16.45 -5.27
N LEU A 50 -7.72 17.60 -5.05
CA LEU A 50 -8.89 17.70 -4.16
C LEU A 50 -10.10 17.00 -4.78
N ALA A 51 -10.28 17.13 -6.10
CA ALA A 51 -11.33 16.42 -6.81
C ALA A 51 -11.21 14.91 -6.64
N LYS A 52 -10.01 14.37 -6.91
CA LYS A 52 -9.69 12.96 -6.74
C LYS A 52 -9.97 12.49 -5.30
N LYS A 53 -9.52 13.25 -4.30
CA LYS A 53 -9.75 12.94 -2.88
C LYS A 53 -11.23 12.83 -2.52
N GLU A 54 -12.07 13.72 -3.03
CA GLU A 54 -13.51 13.67 -2.74
C GLU A 54 -14.21 12.54 -3.50
N PHE A 55 -13.76 12.19 -4.71
CA PHE A 55 -14.24 10.99 -5.40
C PHE A 55 -13.83 9.71 -4.67
N GLU A 56 -12.60 9.64 -4.16
CA GLU A 56 -12.12 8.53 -3.32
C GLU A 56 -12.95 8.39 -2.04
N ARG A 57 -13.31 9.50 -1.39
CA ARG A 57 -14.24 9.48 -0.24
C ARG A 57 -15.61 8.94 -0.63
N ALA A 58 -16.19 9.41 -1.73
CA ALA A 58 -17.49 8.94 -2.20
C ALA A 58 -17.49 7.41 -2.42
N ILE A 59 -16.45 6.84 -3.04
CA ILE A 59 -16.37 5.39 -3.26
C ILE A 59 -16.04 4.61 -1.98
N SER A 60 -15.39 5.23 -0.99
CA SER A 60 -15.16 4.59 0.32
C SER A 60 -16.46 4.40 1.12
N ILE A 61 -17.45 5.26 0.89
CA ILE A 61 -18.77 5.20 1.53
C ILE A 61 -19.73 4.33 0.70
N ASN A 62 -19.76 4.53 -0.63
CA ASN A 62 -20.52 3.69 -1.56
C ASN A 62 -19.59 3.10 -2.63
N LEU A 63 -19.21 1.85 -2.41
CA LEU A 63 -18.30 1.09 -3.27
C LEU A 63 -18.75 0.99 -4.73
N ASN A 64 -20.01 1.23 -5.07
CA ASN A 64 -20.53 1.13 -6.43
C ASN A 64 -20.96 2.47 -7.03
N HIS A 65 -20.60 3.60 -6.42
CA HIS A 65 -20.98 4.92 -6.91
C HIS A 65 -20.40 5.19 -8.31
N LYS A 66 -21.27 5.09 -9.33
CA LYS A 66 -20.91 5.11 -10.76
C LYS A 66 -20.11 6.35 -11.15
N GLY A 67 -20.62 7.55 -10.86
CA GLY A 67 -20.01 8.81 -11.28
C GLY A 67 -18.60 9.00 -10.72
N ALA A 68 -18.43 8.90 -9.40
CA ALA A 68 -17.13 8.95 -8.72
C ALA A 68 -16.11 7.94 -9.29
N ARG A 69 -16.53 6.71 -9.59
CA ARG A 69 -15.63 5.71 -10.20
C ARG A 69 -15.22 6.07 -11.62
N GLU A 70 -16.16 6.51 -12.45
CA GLU A 70 -15.85 6.98 -13.81
C GLU A 70 -14.90 8.19 -13.77
N LYS A 71 -15.08 9.11 -12.79
CA LYS A 71 -14.18 10.24 -12.55
C LYS A 71 -12.78 9.84 -12.08
N LEU A 72 -12.68 8.71 -11.39
CA LEU A 72 -11.39 8.10 -11.02
C LEU A 72 -10.79 7.22 -12.13
N GLY A 73 -11.40 7.16 -13.33
CA GLY A 73 -10.89 6.41 -14.47
C GLY A 73 -11.18 4.91 -14.44
N TYR A 74 -12.12 4.46 -13.60
CA TYR A 74 -12.60 3.09 -13.60
C TYR A 74 -13.68 2.87 -14.68
N ILE A 75 -13.73 1.65 -15.20
CA ILE A 75 -14.76 1.15 -16.11
C ILE A 75 -15.48 -0.03 -15.45
N ASN A 76 -16.76 -0.21 -15.77
CA ASN A 76 -17.50 -1.37 -15.32
C ASN A 76 -17.34 -2.51 -16.34
N LYS A 77 -16.68 -3.60 -15.91
CA LYS A 77 -16.49 -4.82 -16.70
C LYS A 77 -17.19 -5.96 -15.98
N ASN A 78 -18.30 -6.45 -16.55
CA ASN A 78 -19.09 -7.56 -16.02
C ASN A 78 -19.52 -7.36 -14.55
N GLY A 79 -19.96 -6.15 -14.18
CA GLY A 79 -20.39 -5.83 -12.83
C GLY A 79 -19.25 -5.51 -11.85
N LYS A 80 -18.00 -5.58 -12.28
CA LYS A 80 -16.83 -5.18 -11.47
C LYS A 80 -16.25 -3.86 -11.98
N TRP A 81 -15.95 -2.96 -11.06
CA TRP A 81 -15.26 -1.72 -11.37
C TRP A 81 -13.76 -1.94 -11.40
N VAL A 82 -13.15 -1.77 -12.57
CA VAL A 82 -11.72 -2.01 -12.81
C VAL A 82 -11.10 -0.79 -13.48
N PRO A 83 -9.79 -0.53 -13.32
CA PRO A 83 -9.15 0.56 -14.05
C PRO A 83 -9.32 0.39 -15.56
N LYS A 84 -9.34 1.48 -16.33
CA LYS A 84 -9.46 1.43 -17.79
C LYS A 84 -8.43 0.49 -18.45
N ASP A 85 -7.23 0.42 -17.89
CA ASP A 85 -6.13 -0.41 -18.36
C ASP A 85 -6.13 -1.83 -17.78
N TYR A 86 -7.23 -2.30 -17.19
CA TYR A 86 -7.34 -3.63 -16.54
C TYR A 86 -6.81 -4.79 -17.39
N ASP A 87 -7.06 -4.78 -18.69
CA ASP A 87 -6.63 -5.86 -19.59
C ASP A 87 -5.10 -5.97 -19.70
N LYS A 88 -4.36 -4.88 -19.45
CA LYS A 88 -2.91 -4.93 -19.34
C LYS A 88 -2.46 -5.69 -18.10
N PHE A 89 -3.13 -5.50 -16.96
CA PHE A 89 -2.85 -6.24 -15.73
C PHE A 89 -3.14 -7.74 -15.90
N VAL A 90 -4.26 -8.08 -16.54
CA VAL A 90 -4.60 -9.47 -16.87
C VAL A 90 -3.52 -10.10 -17.75
N LYS A 91 -3.08 -9.39 -18.78
CA LYS A 91 -2.01 -9.84 -19.67
C LYS A 91 -0.68 -10.03 -18.92
N ALA A 92 -0.27 -9.05 -18.11
CA ALA A 92 0.97 -9.13 -17.33
C ALA A 92 0.94 -10.28 -16.31
N ALA A 93 -0.18 -10.49 -15.63
CA ALA A 93 -0.36 -11.63 -14.72
C ALA A 93 -0.29 -12.97 -15.45
N LYS A 94 -0.87 -13.05 -16.65
CA LYS A 94 -0.85 -14.27 -17.47
C LYS A 94 0.56 -14.58 -18.00
N ASP A 95 1.20 -13.60 -18.61
CA ASP A 95 2.43 -13.78 -19.39
C ASP A 95 3.70 -13.67 -18.53
N GLY A 96 3.65 -12.88 -17.45
CA GLY A 96 4.81 -12.50 -16.65
C GLY A 96 4.93 -13.21 -15.31
N ILE A 97 3.88 -13.89 -14.82
CA ILE A 97 3.96 -14.70 -13.61
C ILE A 97 4.18 -16.17 -14.00
N HIS A 98 5.42 -16.65 -13.81
CA HIS A 98 5.83 -18.00 -14.16
C HIS A 98 5.64 -18.94 -12.97
N ILE A 99 4.46 -19.54 -12.91
CA ILE A 99 4.09 -20.51 -11.87
C ILE A 99 4.75 -21.87 -12.17
N PRO A 100 5.28 -22.58 -11.15
CA PRO A 100 5.76 -23.95 -11.31
C PRO A 100 4.70 -24.88 -11.90
N ASP A 101 5.17 -25.97 -12.53
CA ASP A 101 4.29 -27.05 -12.97
C ASP A 101 3.56 -27.72 -11.78
N ASP A 102 2.41 -28.33 -12.07
CA ASP A 102 1.55 -28.96 -11.06
C ASP A 102 2.30 -30.01 -10.23
N SER A 103 3.26 -30.74 -10.80
CA SER A 103 4.02 -31.75 -10.06
C SER A 103 4.85 -31.15 -8.91
N LYS A 104 5.44 -29.96 -9.13
CA LYS A 104 6.17 -29.23 -8.09
C LYS A 104 5.24 -28.64 -7.04
N LEU A 105 4.06 -28.19 -7.43
CA LEU A 105 3.06 -27.64 -6.50
C LEU A 105 2.45 -28.74 -5.63
N ASP A 106 2.05 -29.85 -6.25
CA ASP A 106 1.45 -31.01 -5.58
C ASP A 106 2.42 -31.63 -4.56
N ALA A 107 3.72 -31.62 -4.86
CA ALA A 107 4.76 -32.10 -3.94
C ALA A 107 4.81 -31.35 -2.60
N VAL A 108 4.33 -30.10 -2.55
CA VAL A 108 4.32 -29.26 -1.34
C VAL A 108 2.91 -29.04 -0.76
N ALA A 109 1.87 -29.59 -1.41
CA ALA A 109 0.45 -29.50 -1.04
C ALA A 109 0.05 -30.42 0.14
N SER A 110 0.81 -30.38 1.24
CA SER A 110 0.75 -31.36 2.33
C SER A 110 -0.44 -31.23 3.29
N SER A 111 -1.11 -30.07 3.32
CA SER A 111 -2.25 -29.78 4.21
C SER A 111 -3.42 -29.19 3.44
N THR A 112 -4.61 -29.14 4.04
CA THR A 112 -5.79 -28.47 3.45
C THR A 112 -5.49 -27.02 3.10
N ASN A 113 -4.91 -26.26 4.04
CA ASN A 113 -4.55 -24.86 3.82
C ASN A 113 -3.50 -24.71 2.70
N ALA A 114 -2.52 -25.62 2.60
CA ALA A 114 -1.53 -25.60 1.53
C ALA A 114 -2.17 -25.87 0.15
N LYS A 115 -3.14 -26.80 0.08
CA LYS A 115 -3.91 -27.07 -1.15
C LYS A 115 -4.73 -25.86 -1.58
N GLU A 116 -5.44 -25.23 -0.64
CA GLU A 116 -6.20 -24.00 -0.92
C GLU A 116 -5.29 -22.86 -1.40
N ALA A 117 -4.12 -22.70 -0.78
CA ALA A 117 -3.12 -21.73 -1.21
C ALA A 117 -2.59 -22.00 -2.62
N ILE A 118 -2.36 -23.26 -2.97
CA ILE A 118 -1.94 -23.65 -4.32
C ILE A 118 -3.01 -23.33 -5.35
N GLU A 119 -4.28 -23.64 -5.08
CA GLU A 119 -5.39 -23.25 -5.96
C GLU A 119 -5.48 -21.73 -6.12
N TRP A 120 -5.27 -20.99 -5.03
CA TRP A 120 -5.19 -19.53 -5.09
C TRP A 120 -4.03 -19.06 -5.97
N ILE A 121 -2.85 -19.65 -5.83
CA ILE A 121 -1.65 -19.33 -6.63
C ILE A 121 -1.89 -19.64 -8.10
N LYS A 122 -2.51 -20.77 -8.45
CA LYS A 122 -2.76 -21.16 -9.85
C LYS A 122 -3.69 -20.17 -10.57
N ASN A 123 -4.61 -19.55 -9.85
CA ASN A 123 -5.60 -18.64 -10.43
C ASN A 123 -4.98 -17.29 -10.86
N ARG A 124 -5.02 -17.00 -12.16
CA ARG A 124 -4.48 -15.76 -12.76
C ARG A 124 -5.24 -14.49 -12.37
N GLU A 125 -6.52 -14.58 -12.01
CA GLU A 125 -7.27 -13.41 -11.52
C GLU A 125 -6.75 -12.92 -10.16
N ASN A 126 -6.24 -13.84 -9.33
CA ASN A 126 -5.64 -13.48 -8.05
C ASN A 126 -4.36 -12.66 -8.24
N TRP A 127 -3.50 -13.06 -9.18
CA TRP A 127 -2.32 -12.27 -9.55
C TRP A 127 -2.69 -10.93 -10.17
N THR A 128 -3.74 -10.88 -10.99
CA THR A 128 -4.25 -9.60 -11.51
C THR A 128 -4.65 -8.67 -10.35
N THR A 129 -5.29 -9.22 -9.31
CA THR A 129 -5.67 -8.47 -8.10
C THR A 129 -4.45 -7.98 -7.33
N VAL A 130 -3.40 -8.80 -7.20
CA VAL A 130 -2.12 -8.40 -6.59
C VAL A 130 -1.49 -7.24 -7.36
N LEU A 131 -1.41 -7.32 -8.68
CA LEU A 131 -0.81 -6.26 -9.51
C LEU A 131 -1.61 -4.95 -9.44
N LEU A 132 -2.94 -5.04 -9.42
CA LEU A 132 -3.82 -3.87 -9.22
C LEU A 132 -3.60 -3.23 -7.85
N HIS A 133 -3.44 -4.04 -6.81
CA HIS A 133 -3.17 -3.55 -5.45
C HIS A 133 -1.83 -2.82 -5.37
N LEU A 134 -0.77 -3.40 -5.94
CA LEU A 134 0.54 -2.75 -6.04
C LEU A 134 0.44 -1.43 -6.82
N TYR A 135 -0.31 -1.40 -7.92
CA TYR A 135 -0.54 -0.16 -8.67
C TYR A 135 -1.32 0.87 -7.86
N ASP A 136 -2.34 0.46 -7.10
CA ASP A 136 -3.10 1.37 -6.26
C ASP A 136 -2.25 1.97 -5.12
N LYS A 137 -1.37 1.18 -4.50
CA LYS A 137 -0.52 1.64 -3.40
C LYS A 137 0.72 2.40 -3.86
N LEU A 138 1.36 1.95 -4.93
CA LEU A 138 2.68 2.43 -5.38
C LEU A 138 2.64 3.22 -6.68
N GLY A 139 1.54 3.18 -7.44
CA GLY A 139 1.48 3.78 -8.77
C GLY A 139 2.41 3.09 -9.79
N LEU A 140 2.88 1.88 -9.48
CA LEU A 140 3.83 1.13 -10.30
C LEU A 140 3.12 -0.02 -11.02
N PHE A 141 3.31 -0.10 -12.33
CA PHE A 141 2.88 -1.19 -13.16
C PHE A 141 3.90 -1.43 -14.28
N PHE A 142 4.30 -2.68 -14.48
CA PHE A 142 5.27 -3.09 -15.48
C PHE A 142 4.59 -4.05 -16.45
N GLU A 143 4.38 -3.61 -17.70
CA GLU A 143 3.74 -4.45 -18.74
C GLU A 143 4.61 -5.62 -19.16
N ASP A 144 5.94 -5.48 -19.05
CA ASP A 144 6.96 -6.51 -19.32
C ASP A 144 7.38 -7.27 -18.05
N LEU A 145 6.42 -7.48 -17.14
CA LEU A 145 6.57 -8.26 -15.92
C LEU A 145 7.20 -9.64 -16.21
N ASP A 146 8.16 -10.06 -15.40
CA ASP A 146 8.88 -11.33 -15.56
C ASP A 146 9.32 -11.88 -14.19
N VAL A 147 8.42 -12.58 -13.51
CA VAL A 147 8.59 -13.06 -12.14
C VAL A 147 8.50 -14.57 -12.09
N LYS A 148 9.61 -15.20 -11.72
CA LYS A 148 9.66 -16.63 -11.46
C LYS A 148 9.11 -16.95 -10.08
N ILE A 149 8.05 -17.76 -10.02
CA ILE A 149 7.49 -18.24 -8.76
C ILE A 149 8.13 -19.56 -8.37
N SER A 150 8.45 -19.71 -7.09
CA SER A 150 8.73 -21.01 -6.45
C SER A 150 7.92 -21.16 -5.19
N VAL A 151 7.55 -22.39 -4.85
CA VAL A 151 6.72 -22.70 -3.68
C VAL A 151 7.39 -23.79 -2.87
N SER A 152 7.52 -23.58 -1.57
CA SER A 152 8.14 -24.53 -0.64
C SER A 152 7.28 -24.66 0.62
N SER A 153 7.42 -25.77 1.36
CA SER A 153 6.76 -25.93 2.65
C SER A 153 7.53 -25.19 3.74
N ALA A 154 6.87 -24.38 4.57
CA ALA A 154 7.50 -23.76 5.71
C ALA A 154 7.84 -24.83 6.78
N ASN A 155 9.12 -24.93 7.17
CA ASN A 155 9.61 -25.95 8.11
C ASN A 155 9.03 -25.84 9.54
N LYS A 156 8.33 -24.75 9.87
CA LYS A 156 7.43 -24.51 11.02
C LYS A 156 7.09 -23.01 11.06
N GLY A 157 5.98 -22.60 10.44
CA GLY A 157 5.62 -21.17 10.38
C GLY A 157 4.28 -20.87 9.72
N GLY A 158 3.92 -19.58 9.73
CA GLY A 158 2.82 -19.02 8.94
C GLY A 158 3.20 -18.88 7.47
N TRP A 159 2.34 -18.22 6.68
CA TRP A 159 2.72 -17.78 5.34
C TRP A 159 3.92 -16.83 5.40
N GLY A 160 4.76 -16.91 4.38
CA GLY A 160 5.90 -16.02 4.21
C GLY A 160 6.49 -16.20 2.83
N GLY A 161 7.65 -15.61 2.60
CA GLY A 161 8.33 -15.75 1.34
C GLY A 161 9.58 -14.92 1.26
N GLN A 162 10.11 -14.86 0.06
CA GLN A 162 11.21 -13.98 -0.29
C GLN A 162 11.04 -13.48 -1.72
N GLY A 163 10.82 -12.18 -1.84
CA GLY A 163 10.82 -11.46 -3.11
C GLY A 163 12.17 -10.81 -3.37
N GLY A 164 12.60 -10.82 -4.63
CA GLY A 164 13.80 -10.11 -5.03
C GLY A 164 13.77 -9.81 -6.52
N GLY A 165 14.05 -8.57 -6.88
CA GLY A 165 14.03 -8.15 -8.27
C GLY A 165 14.26 -6.68 -8.48
N VAL A 166 13.93 -6.24 -9.68
CA VAL A 166 13.90 -4.83 -10.07
C VAL A 166 12.85 -4.64 -11.15
N LYS A 167 12.02 -3.60 -11.04
CA LYS A 167 11.06 -3.21 -12.08
C LYS A 167 10.17 -4.37 -12.54
N GLY A 168 9.74 -5.22 -11.60
CA GLY A 168 8.86 -6.34 -11.91
C GLY A 168 9.56 -7.54 -12.56
N LYS A 169 10.89 -7.56 -12.59
CA LYS A 169 11.70 -8.69 -13.07
C LYS A 169 12.46 -9.32 -11.92
N GLY A 170 12.31 -10.62 -11.72
CA GLY A 170 12.99 -11.31 -10.62
C GLY A 170 12.31 -12.61 -10.20
N SER A 171 12.33 -12.89 -8.90
CA SER A 171 11.76 -14.11 -8.33
C SER A 171 10.98 -13.83 -7.06
N LEU A 172 9.98 -14.68 -6.83
CA LEU A 172 9.20 -14.72 -5.61
C LEU A 172 9.13 -16.17 -5.12
N GLU A 173 9.75 -16.44 -3.98
CA GLU A 173 9.53 -17.67 -3.25
C GLU A 173 8.36 -17.50 -2.27
N ILE A 174 7.43 -18.46 -2.28
CA ILE A 174 6.27 -18.51 -1.38
C ILE A 174 6.46 -19.70 -0.44
N TRP A 175 6.48 -19.43 0.86
CA TRP A 175 6.58 -20.45 1.90
C TRP A 175 5.19 -20.80 2.41
N LEU A 176 4.75 -22.02 2.12
CA LEU A 176 3.43 -22.50 2.53
C LEU A 176 3.42 -22.86 4.00
N GLY A 177 2.65 -22.11 4.79
CA GLY A 177 2.52 -22.36 6.21
C GLY A 177 1.71 -23.63 6.51
N SER A 178 2.07 -24.33 7.56
CA SER A 178 1.44 -25.60 7.98
C SER A 178 0.48 -25.48 9.18
N SER A 179 0.33 -24.27 9.73
CA SER A 179 -0.55 -23.97 10.87
C SER A 179 -2.02 -23.84 10.49
N GLY A 180 -2.93 -24.23 11.40
CA GLY A 180 -4.38 -24.09 11.22
C GLY A 180 -4.90 -22.64 11.18
N ASN A 181 -4.11 -21.67 11.67
CA ASN A 181 -4.48 -20.24 11.64
C ASN A 181 -4.13 -19.55 10.31
N ASN A 182 -3.58 -20.28 9.35
CA ASN A 182 -3.17 -19.75 8.05
C ASN A 182 -4.39 -19.55 7.15
N THR A 183 -4.67 -18.29 6.77
CA THR A 183 -5.79 -17.92 5.90
C THR A 183 -5.31 -17.52 4.51
N ILE A 184 -6.17 -17.61 3.49
CA ILE A 184 -5.89 -17.08 2.15
C ILE A 184 -5.60 -15.57 2.17
N ASP A 185 -6.22 -14.85 3.10
CA ASP A 185 -5.96 -13.42 3.31
C ASP A 185 -4.51 -13.18 3.76
N GLY A 186 -4.01 -13.99 4.71
CA GLY A 186 -2.61 -13.95 5.13
C GLY A 186 -1.64 -14.31 4.01
N LEU A 187 -1.98 -15.29 3.17
CA LEU A 187 -1.19 -15.63 1.97
C LEU A 187 -1.11 -14.43 1.02
N ARG A 188 -2.25 -13.78 0.77
CA ARG A 188 -2.33 -12.60 -0.09
C ARG A 188 -1.44 -11.48 0.44
N HIS A 189 -1.48 -11.20 1.74
CA HIS A 189 -0.61 -10.18 2.36
C HIS A 189 0.87 -10.52 2.13
N SER A 190 1.31 -11.74 2.47
CA SER A 190 2.69 -12.17 2.25
C SER A 190 3.12 -12.04 0.78
N ILE A 191 2.28 -12.44 -0.18
CA ILE A 191 2.60 -12.29 -1.60
C ILE A 191 2.73 -10.81 -2.01
N ILE A 192 1.86 -9.92 -1.51
CA ILE A 192 1.94 -8.48 -1.79
C ILE A 192 3.20 -7.87 -1.19
N HIS A 193 3.54 -8.23 0.06
CA HIS A 193 4.76 -7.80 0.74
C HIS A 193 5.99 -8.18 -0.09
N GLU A 194 6.12 -9.45 -0.45
CA GLU A 194 7.28 -9.92 -1.19
C GLU A 194 7.30 -9.41 -2.64
N MET A 195 6.15 -9.26 -3.30
CA MET A 195 6.10 -8.63 -4.63
C MET A 195 6.54 -7.17 -4.60
N THR A 196 6.37 -6.46 -3.47
CA THR A 196 6.92 -5.11 -3.31
C THR A 196 8.44 -5.15 -3.50
N HIS A 197 9.13 -6.15 -2.94
CA HIS A 197 10.59 -6.31 -3.09
C HIS A 197 11.02 -6.74 -4.50
N VAL A 198 10.13 -7.30 -5.32
CA VAL A 198 10.41 -7.57 -6.74
C VAL A 198 10.42 -6.28 -7.58
N TYR A 199 9.73 -5.22 -7.13
CA TYR A 199 9.67 -3.95 -7.85
C TYR A 199 10.91 -3.08 -7.64
N PHE A 200 11.62 -3.22 -6.52
CA PHE A 200 12.70 -2.32 -6.13
C PHE A 200 14.07 -3.01 -6.04
N SER A 201 15.10 -2.39 -6.65
CA SER A 201 16.51 -2.77 -6.49
C SER A 201 17.23 -1.87 -5.49
N GLY A 202 18.26 -2.40 -4.80
CA GLY A 202 19.14 -1.59 -3.93
C GLY A 202 18.33 -0.78 -2.93
N PHE A 203 17.30 -1.42 -2.37
CA PHE A 203 16.30 -0.78 -1.54
C PHE A 203 17.00 -0.29 -0.26
N GLY A 204 16.62 0.89 0.27
CA GLY A 204 17.40 1.64 1.27
C GLY A 204 17.52 0.96 2.64
N PRO A 205 17.42 1.68 3.77
CA PRO A 205 17.50 1.03 5.08
C PRO A 205 16.31 0.07 5.29
N SER A 206 16.56 -1.07 5.94
CA SER A 206 15.57 -2.14 6.12
C SER A 206 14.25 -1.69 6.73
N TRP A 207 14.27 -0.79 7.73
CA TRP A 207 13.06 -0.22 8.34
C TRP A 207 12.16 0.47 7.31
N MET A 208 12.72 1.15 6.32
CA MET A 208 11.91 1.87 5.32
C MET A 208 11.36 0.89 4.29
N ASN A 209 12.18 -0.09 3.92
CA ASN A 209 11.89 -1.07 2.90
C ASN A 209 10.80 -2.05 3.33
N GLU A 210 11.06 -2.75 4.44
CA GLU A 210 10.10 -3.65 5.06
C GLU A 210 8.87 -2.89 5.53
N GLY A 211 9.06 -1.64 5.96
CA GLY A 211 7.98 -0.71 6.26
C GLY A 211 7.05 -0.45 5.09
N LEU A 212 7.61 -0.21 3.90
CA LEU A 212 6.81 0.07 2.71
C LEU A 212 6.04 -1.18 2.32
N ALA A 213 6.69 -2.34 2.34
CA ALA A 213 6.04 -3.61 2.06
C ALA A 213 4.88 -3.87 3.05
N LYS A 214 5.07 -3.62 4.35
CA LYS A 214 3.99 -3.67 5.37
C LYS A 214 2.85 -2.70 5.10
N TYR A 215 3.16 -1.47 4.73
CA TYR A 215 2.16 -0.47 4.37
C TYR A 215 1.39 -0.87 3.11
N VAL A 216 2.07 -1.44 2.12
CA VAL A 216 1.48 -1.87 0.85
C VAL A 216 0.61 -3.12 1.07
N GLU A 217 1.01 -4.10 1.88
CA GLU A 217 0.18 -5.28 2.16
C GLU A 217 -1.04 -5.00 3.06
N ASP A 218 -1.22 -3.75 3.54
CA ASP A 218 -2.28 -3.36 4.46
C ASP A 218 -2.30 -4.15 5.80
N SER A 219 -1.12 -4.60 6.23
CA SER A 219 -0.95 -5.31 7.49
C SER A 219 -0.21 -4.44 8.51
N PRO A 220 -0.91 -3.89 9.52
CA PRO A 220 -0.29 -3.12 10.59
C PRO A 220 0.41 -4.00 11.63
N ASP A 221 0.41 -5.33 11.47
CA ASP A 221 0.87 -6.33 12.44
C ASP A 221 2.28 -6.05 13.01
N GLY A 222 3.16 -5.42 12.23
CA GLY A 222 4.49 -4.99 12.69
C GLY A 222 4.46 -4.06 13.91
N ILE A 223 3.36 -3.32 14.14
CA ILE A 223 3.19 -2.48 15.35
C ILE A 223 3.11 -3.34 16.63
N MET A 224 2.72 -4.62 16.53
CA MET A 224 2.61 -5.50 17.69
C MET A 224 3.91 -5.64 18.47
N TYR A 225 5.07 -5.50 17.83
CA TYR A 225 6.35 -5.47 18.53
C TYR A 225 6.37 -4.40 19.65
N PHE A 226 5.94 -3.17 19.35
CA PHE A 226 5.94 -2.07 20.32
C PHE A 226 4.94 -2.32 21.46
N ILE A 227 3.79 -2.91 21.13
CA ILE A 227 2.75 -3.24 22.13
C ILE A 227 3.24 -4.33 23.08
N LEU A 228 3.76 -5.44 22.54
CA LEU A 228 4.16 -6.61 23.32
C LEU A 228 5.40 -6.34 24.16
N THR A 229 6.37 -5.59 23.63
CA THR A 229 7.61 -5.27 24.34
C THR A 229 7.52 -4.01 25.19
N LYS A 230 6.43 -3.23 25.05
CA LYS A 230 6.29 -1.89 25.65
C LYS A 230 7.43 -0.94 25.28
N THR A 231 8.05 -1.15 24.12
CA THR A 231 9.10 -0.28 23.58
C THR A 231 8.44 0.86 22.81
N GLU A 232 8.78 2.11 23.13
CA GLU A 232 8.32 3.27 22.36
C GLU A 232 9.06 3.36 21.02
N PRO A 233 8.38 3.78 19.92
CA PRO A 233 9.04 3.99 18.64
C PRO A 233 10.10 5.11 18.71
N LYS A 234 11.29 4.79 18.21
CA LYS A 234 12.47 5.65 18.07
C LYS A 234 12.49 6.42 16.75
N LYS A 235 13.47 7.32 16.58
CA LYS A 235 13.71 8.04 15.32
C LYS A 235 13.99 7.06 14.18
N ALA A 236 13.53 7.39 12.98
CA ALA A 236 13.76 6.57 11.79
C ALA A 236 15.27 6.42 11.54
N GLY A 237 15.73 5.17 11.33
CA GLY A 237 17.14 4.84 11.20
C GLY A 237 17.86 4.48 12.50
N GLU A 238 17.26 4.70 13.67
CA GLU A 238 17.82 4.19 14.93
C GLU A 238 17.60 2.68 15.07
N ALA A 239 18.62 2.00 15.59
CA ALA A 239 18.59 0.56 15.76
C ALA A 239 17.64 0.12 16.89
N TYR A 240 17.00 -1.03 16.66
CA TYR A 240 16.27 -1.79 17.67
C TYR A 240 16.97 -3.13 17.93
N PRO A 241 16.79 -3.71 19.13
CA PRO A 241 17.35 -5.03 19.44
C PRO A 241 16.82 -6.15 18.54
N HIS A 242 15.59 -6.01 18.03
CA HIS A 242 14.93 -7.02 17.22
C HIS A 242 14.53 -6.46 15.85
N TYR A 243 14.74 -7.26 14.81
CA TYR A 243 14.44 -6.89 13.42
C TYR A 243 12.95 -6.60 13.20
N GLU A 244 12.05 -7.23 13.96
CA GLU A 244 10.60 -7.03 13.83
C GLU A 244 10.17 -5.57 14.07
N ALA A 245 10.94 -4.82 14.85
CA ALA A 245 10.70 -3.40 15.05
C ALA A 245 10.78 -2.60 13.75
N ASN A 246 11.54 -3.07 12.76
CA ASN A 246 11.67 -2.43 11.45
C ASN A 246 10.32 -2.42 10.72
N TYR A 247 9.55 -3.51 10.78
CA TYR A 247 8.22 -3.60 10.19
C TYR A 247 7.29 -2.53 10.76
N GLY A 248 7.13 -2.52 12.09
CA GLY A 248 6.26 -1.55 12.76
C GLY A 248 6.73 -0.11 12.58
N ARG A 249 8.04 0.13 12.69
CA ARG A 249 8.60 1.47 12.57
C ARG A 249 8.39 2.07 11.18
N GLY A 250 8.63 1.26 10.17
CA GLY A 250 8.44 1.64 8.78
C GLY A 250 6.97 1.79 8.41
N TYR A 251 6.11 0.89 8.88
CA TYR A 251 4.65 1.02 8.68
C TYR A 251 4.13 2.36 9.24
N LEU A 252 4.57 2.75 10.45
CA LEU A 252 4.22 4.05 11.04
C LEU A 252 4.74 5.23 10.20
N PHE A 253 5.97 5.14 9.68
CA PHE A 253 6.51 6.15 8.78
C PHE A 253 5.65 6.33 7.53
N TRP A 254 5.31 5.24 6.83
CA TRP A 254 4.48 5.32 5.62
C TRP A 254 3.04 5.72 5.90
N THR A 255 2.52 5.34 7.07
CA THR A 255 1.23 5.83 7.57
C THR A 255 1.26 7.35 7.75
N TYR A 256 2.33 7.90 8.34
CA TYR A 256 2.53 9.34 8.44
C TYR A 256 2.62 9.99 7.07
N ILE A 257 3.44 9.47 6.16
CA ILE A 257 3.59 10.03 4.81
C ILE A 257 2.24 10.09 4.10
N ASN A 258 1.46 9.02 4.14
CA ASN A 258 0.14 9.00 3.54
C ASN A 258 -0.85 9.96 4.23
N GLN A 259 -0.88 10.03 5.56
CA GLN A 259 -1.81 10.91 6.26
C GLN A 259 -1.46 12.39 6.10
N GLN A 260 -0.17 12.72 6.08
CA GLN A 260 0.33 14.08 6.03
C GLN A 260 0.50 14.59 4.58
N PHE A 261 0.85 13.74 3.62
CA PHE A 261 1.15 14.18 2.25
C PHE A 261 0.27 13.49 1.20
N GLY A 262 -0.64 12.62 1.61
CA GLY A 262 -1.54 11.90 0.72
C GLY A 262 -0.90 10.68 0.05
N ALA A 263 -1.77 9.81 -0.49
CA ALA A 263 -1.35 8.57 -1.14
C ALA A 263 -0.48 8.81 -2.38
N GLN A 264 -0.70 9.92 -3.10
CA GLN A 264 0.10 10.27 -4.29
C GLN A 264 1.59 10.45 -3.96
N THR A 265 1.91 10.99 -2.78
CA THR A 265 3.30 11.14 -2.32
C THR A 265 4.02 9.80 -2.18
N VAL A 266 3.31 8.75 -1.73
CA VAL A 266 3.88 7.38 -1.66
C VAL A 266 4.17 6.85 -3.06
N LYS A 267 3.28 7.12 -4.03
CA LYS A 267 3.45 6.72 -5.43
C LYS A 267 4.62 7.46 -6.09
N ASP A 268 4.75 8.75 -5.81
CA ASP A 268 5.83 9.58 -6.35
C ASP A 268 7.19 9.16 -5.77
N PHE A 269 7.23 8.84 -4.47
CA PHE A 269 8.40 8.20 -3.86
C PHE A 269 8.77 6.90 -4.58
N ALA A 270 7.80 5.98 -4.75
CA ALA A 270 8.03 4.69 -5.38
C ALA A 270 8.57 4.86 -6.82
N LYS A 271 7.97 5.77 -7.59
CA LYS A 271 8.43 6.13 -8.93
C LYS A 271 9.86 6.66 -8.95
N ASN A 272 10.21 7.55 -8.03
CA ASN A 272 11.58 8.08 -7.91
C ASN A 272 12.59 6.97 -7.55
N ARG A 273 12.23 6.07 -6.64
CA ARG A 273 13.09 4.92 -6.26
C ARG A 273 13.36 3.97 -7.40
N VAL A 274 12.31 3.60 -8.14
CA VAL A 274 12.44 2.74 -9.32
C VAL A 274 13.33 3.38 -10.41
N ASN A 275 13.38 4.71 -10.46
CA ASN A 275 14.25 5.46 -11.37
C ASN A 275 15.65 5.77 -10.82
N GLY A 276 16.02 5.16 -9.69
CA GLY A 276 17.39 5.16 -9.18
C GLY A 276 17.73 6.26 -8.18
N SER A 277 16.79 7.15 -7.82
CA SER A 277 17.03 8.13 -6.75
C SER A 277 17.30 7.45 -5.42
N ASP A 278 18.23 7.98 -4.62
CA ASP A 278 18.41 7.56 -3.23
C ASP A 278 17.10 7.70 -2.43
N TYR A 279 16.95 6.94 -1.34
CA TYR A 279 15.72 6.97 -0.55
C TYR A 279 15.42 8.33 0.10
N LYS A 280 16.46 9.06 0.54
CA LYS A 280 16.27 10.42 1.09
C LYS A 280 15.89 11.39 0.00
N GLU A 281 16.60 11.34 -1.13
CA GLU A 281 16.31 12.19 -2.29
C GLU A 281 14.88 11.95 -2.81
N ALA A 282 14.48 10.69 -2.93
CA ALA A 282 13.16 10.31 -3.42
C ALA A 282 12.04 10.84 -2.53
N ILE A 283 12.19 10.75 -1.19
CA ILE A 283 11.15 11.22 -0.27
C ILE A 283 11.15 12.75 -0.15
N GLN A 284 12.31 13.40 -0.20
CA GLN A 284 12.40 14.87 -0.25
C GLN A 284 11.71 15.42 -1.51
N LYS A 285 11.97 14.80 -2.67
CA LYS A 285 11.28 15.16 -3.93
C LYS A 285 9.77 14.97 -3.84
N ALA A 286 9.32 13.86 -3.25
CA ALA A 286 7.89 13.56 -3.14
C ALA A 286 7.17 14.50 -2.15
N THR A 287 7.81 14.86 -1.04
CA THR A 287 7.19 15.68 0.03
C THR A 287 7.46 17.17 -0.09
N SER A 288 8.48 17.57 -0.85
CA SER A 288 9.07 18.91 -0.83
C SER A 288 9.53 19.36 0.58
N VAL A 289 9.89 18.42 1.45
CA VAL A 289 10.38 18.67 2.81
C VAL A 289 11.79 18.10 2.96
N GLU A 290 12.71 18.89 3.50
CA GLU A 290 14.07 18.44 3.80
C GLU A 290 14.09 17.25 4.77
N TRP A 291 14.99 16.29 4.54
CA TRP A 291 15.01 15.02 5.26
C TRP A 291 15.05 15.19 6.78
N GLU A 292 15.92 16.05 7.31
CA GLU A 292 16.05 16.26 8.76
C GLU A 292 14.79 16.83 9.39
N LYS A 293 14.09 17.72 8.68
CA LYS A 293 12.80 18.24 9.15
C LYS A 293 11.75 17.13 9.11
N LEU A 294 11.66 16.40 7.99
CA LEU A 294 10.68 15.33 7.79
C LEU A 294 10.75 14.27 8.89
N ILE A 295 11.95 13.77 9.20
CA ILE A 295 12.11 12.69 10.19
C ILE A 295 11.84 13.15 11.63
N ASN A 296 12.04 14.43 11.94
CA ASN A 296 11.75 14.98 13.26
C ASN A 296 10.23 15.18 13.42
N ASP A 297 9.57 15.76 12.40
CA ASP A 297 8.12 15.94 12.39
C ASP A 297 7.39 14.59 12.44
N GLU A 298 7.88 13.60 11.67
CA GLU A 298 7.34 12.24 11.66
C GLU A 298 7.53 11.54 13.01
N LEU A 299 8.67 11.73 13.69
CA LEU A 299 8.89 11.15 15.02
C LEU A 299 7.92 11.71 16.05
N GLU A 300 7.71 13.02 16.08
CA GLU A 300 6.79 13.66 17.02
C GLU A 300 5.34 13.24 16.75
N TRP A 301 4.96 13.12 15.47
CA TRP A 301 3.68 12.51 15.10
C TRP A 301 3.60 11.06 15.59
N THR A 302 4.62 10.25 15.34
CA THR A 302 4.64 8.82 15.68
C THR A 302 4.47 8.61 17.18
N LYS A 303 5.23 9.31 18.03
CA LYS A 303 5.11 9.25 19.51
C LYS A 303 3.69 9.56 19.99
N SER A 304 3.02 10.49 19.32
CA SER A 304 1.67 10.94 19.68
C SER A 304 0.55 10.03 19.15
N ASN A 305 0.80 9.27 18.08
CA ASN A 305 -0.28 8.63 17.30
C ASN A 305 -0.18 7.11 17.16
N TRP A 306 0.97 6.48 17.41
CA TRP A 306 1.15 5.05 17.11
C TRP A 306 0.14 4.15 17.84
N LYS A 307 -0.21 4.49 19.09
CA LYS A 307 -1.25 3.82 19.88
C LYS A 307 -2.65 3.97 19.27
N ASN A 308 -2.96 5.14 18.71
CA ASN A 308 -4.21 5.38 18.01
C ASN A 308 -4.27 4.59 16.69
N VAL A 309 -3.15 4.51 15.97
CA VAL A 309 -3.03 3.68 14.76
C VAL A 309 -3.27 2.21 15.12
N ALA A 310 -2.62 1.69 16.17
CA ALA A 310 -2.84 0.33 16.66
C ALA A 310 -4.32 0.07 17.02
N LYS A 311 -4.93 0.96 17.81
CA LYS A 311 -6.33 0.82 18.25
C LYS A 311 -7.32 0.83 17.08
N LYS A 312 -7.12 1.70 16.08
CA LYS A 312 -7.95 1.74 14.86
C LYS A 312 -7.89 0.43 14.06
N ASN A 313 -6.78 -0.29 14.18
CA ASN A 313 -6.57 -1.60 13.55
C ASN A 313 -6.88 -2.78 14.49
N GLY A 314 -7.67 -2.55 15.55
CA GLY A 314 -8.16 -3.63 16.43
C GLY A 314 -7.12 -4.22 17.38
N MET A 315 -5.95 -3.60 17.52
CA MET A 315 -4.89 -4.12 18.38
C MET A 315 -5.12 -3.82 19.87
N PRO A 316 -4.67 -4.72 20.78
CA PRO A 316 -4.82 -4.54 22.21
C PRO A 316 -3.80 -3.52 22.75
N VAL A 317 -4.16 -2.25 22.73
CA VAL A 317 -3.37 -1.19 23.37
C VAL A 317 -3.78 -1.09 24.84
N LYS A 318 -2.85 -1.38 25.76
CA LYS A 318 -3.01 -1.18 27.21
C LYS A 318 -2.25 0.06 27.66
#